data_AF-A0A7M4A1T1-F1
#
_entry.id   AF-A0A7M4A1T1-F1
#
_cell.length_a   1.000
_cell.length_b   1.000
_cell.length_c   1.000
_cell.angle_alpha   90.00
_cell.angle_beta   90.00
_cell.angle_gamma   90.00
#
_symmetry.space_group_name_H-M   'P 1'
#
loop_
_entity.id
_entity.type
_entity.pdbx_description
1 polymer ?
#
loop_
_entity_poly.entity_id
_entity_poly.type
_entity_poly.pdbx_seq_one_letter_code
_entity_poly.pdbx_strand_id
1 'polypeptide(L)'
;MARSNPKNLDSALELPDPYGQGFERIEDPLEKTRVQWIHLEGRRKLFGNIARNWMLRYWRSIVGLVLAFTAMLGIFFPDQISEKNWLVVLLPLPILLAVIPNLIAVESAWHAMQAKLSLREQGGLTDGVRHTLRVQPGIDRIIDGLRDHRRTNLVNTVLISISFSMILLATATKSGTVAWNLALLVSIIAGFTYTFHAQYTNLSVKQLGDRFPNLVFHAPTHHQTQLGSILSDLLSAHLDPDLELEWNKWKQK
;
A
#
# COMPACT_ATOMS: atom_id res chain seq x y z
N MET A 1 -10.58 69.61 35.58
CA MET A 1 -10.83 68.19 35.25
C MET A 1 -9.95 67.79 34.09
N ALA A 2 -8.83 67.13 34.35
CA ALA A 2 -7.99 66.51 33.33
C ALA A 2 -7.85 65.03 33.70
N ARG A 3 -8.33 64.14 32.83
CA ARG A 3 -8.26 62.68 33.03
C ARG A 3 -6.81 62.23 32.84
N SER A 4 -6.21 61.68 33.90
CA SER A 4 -4.94 60.98 33.83
C SER A 4 -5.14 59.63 33.12
N ASN A 5 -4.29 59.35 32.13
CA ASN A 5 -4.23 58.08 31.44
C ASN A 5 -3.43 57.10 32.33
N PRO A 6 -3.97 55.94 32.75
CA PRO A 6 -3.18 54.98 33.51
C PRO A 6 -2.23 54.28 32.54
N LYS A 7 -0.93 54.43 32.77
CA LYS A 7 0.11 53.60 32.14
C LYS A 7 -0.18 52.15 32.48
N ASN A 8 -0.27 51.30 31.44
CA ASN A 8 -0.30 49.84 31.53
C ASN A 8 0.85 49.34 32.42
N LEU A 9 0.53 49.10 33.68
CA LEU A 9 1.28 48.27 34.60
C LEU A 9 0.72 46.86 34.41
N ASP A 10 1.36 46.09 33.54
CA ASP A 10 1.46 44.62 33.59
C ASP A 10 2.14 44.14 32.29
N SER A 11 3.30 44.74 31.97
CA SER A 11 4.34 44.10 31.15
C SER A 11 5.01 42.99 31.98
N ALA A 12 4.19 42.09 32.53
CA ALA A 12 4.64 40.96 33.31
C ALA A 12 5.29 39.96 32.34
N LEU A 13 6.60 40.14 32.14
CA LEU A 13 7.55 39.15 31.63
C LEU A 13 6.99 38.29 30.49
N GLU A 14 6.83 38.87 29.31
CA GLU A 14 6.92 38.09 28.09
C GLU A 14 8.31 37.45 28.09
N LEU A 15 8.35 36.17 28.47
CA LEU A 15 9.51 35.33 28.25
C LEU A 15 9.95 35.54 26.79
N PRO A 16 11.23 35.88 26.53
CA PRO A 16 11.71 36.02 25.17
C PRO A 16 11.34 34.73 24.43
N ASP A 17 10.52 34.85 23.39
CA ASP A 17 10.18 33.70 22.56
C ASP A 17 11.51 33.13 22.04
N PRO A 18 11.88 31.87 22.41
CA PRO A 18 13.16 31.30 22.02
C PRO A 18 13.30 31.16 20.50
N TYR A 19 12.20 31.31 19.75
CA TYR A 19 12.20 31.26 18.31
C TYR A 19 12.06 32.63 17.63
N GLY A 20 11.66 33.69 18.33
CA GLY A 20 11.56 35.03 17.74
C GLY A 20 10.36 35.21 16.80
N GLN A 21 9.95 36.47 16.62
CA GLN A 21 8.78 36.83 15.81
C GLN A 21 9.02 36.46 14.34
N GLY A 22 8.26 35.48 13.85
CA GLY A 22 8.42 34.87 12.53
C GLY A 22 8.43 33.33 12.54
N PHE A 23 8.48 32.70 13.73
CA PHE A 23 8.37 31.26 13.92
C PHE A 23 7.00 30.81 14.45
N GLU A 24 5.98 31.67 14.39
CA GLU A 24 4.60 31.21 14.39
C GLU A 24 4.46 30.28 13.18
N ARG A 25 4.46 28.96 13.40
CA ARG A 25 4.14 28.01 12.34
C ARG A 25 2.75 28.37 11.83
N ILE A 26 2.70 29.00 10.67
CA ILE A 26 1.46 29.41 9.98
C ILE A 26 0.55 28.20 9.71
N GLU A 27 1.11 26.98 9.70
CA GLU A 27 0.38 25.73 9.55
C GLU A 27 0.30 24.95 10.87
N ASP A 28 -0.92 24.62 11.30
CA ASP A 28 -1.16 23.70 12.40
C ASP A 28 -0.57 22.32 12.02
N PRO A 29 0.42 21.78 12.78
CA PRO A 29 0.98 20.45 12.50
C PRO A 29 -0.07 19.34 12.48
N LEU A 30 -1.20 19.51 13.19
CA LEU A 30 -2.34 18.60 13.14
C LEU A 30 -3.02 18.62 11.78
N GLU A 31 -3.25 19.82 11.24
CA GLU A 31 -3.90 20.01 9.94
C GLU A 31 -3.04 19.43 8.82
N LYS A 32 -1.73 19.66 8.86
CA LYS A 32 -0.78 19.05 7.92
C LYS A 32 -0.84 17.53 7.92
N THR A 33 -0.84 16.93 9.12
CA THR A 33 -0.93 15.46 9.28
C THR A 33 -2.28 14.93 8.79
N ARG A 34 -3.37 15.68 9.03
CA ARG A 34 -4.72 15.35 8.53
C ARG A 34 -4.77 15.36 7.01
N VAL A 35 -4.27 16.42 6.37
CA VAL A 35 -4.23 16.54 4.91
C VAL A 35 -3.40 15.41 4.31
N GLN A 36 -2.25 15.11 4.89
CA GLN A 36 -1.40 13.99 4.46
C GLN A 36 -2.13 12.64 4.56
N TRP A 37 -2.80 12.38 5.69
CA TRP A 37 -3.59 11.16 5.87
C TRP A 37 -4.71 11.04 4.83
N ILE A 38 -5.50 12.10 4.61
CA ILE A 38 -6.58 12.12 3.62
C ILE A 38 -6.04 11.86 2.22
N HIS A 39 -4.92 12.49 1.85
CA HIS A 39 -4.30 12.31 0.55
C HIS A 39 -3.83 10.86 0.33
N LEU A 40 -3.15 10.28 1.32
CA LEU A 40 -2.66 8.89 1.25
C LEU A 40 -3.81 7.88 1.22
N GLU A 41 -4.84 8.10 2.02
CA GLU A 41 -6.04 7.27 2.06
C GLU A 41 -6.85 7.36 0.74
N GLY A 42 -6.90 8.55 0.14
CA GLY A 42 -7.47 8.75 -1.20
C GLY A 42 -6.70 7.98 -2.28
N ARG A 43 -5.36 8.04 -2.24
CA ARG A 43 -4.50 7.26 -3.15
C ARG A 43 -4.67 5.76 -2.96
N ARG A 44 -4.72 5.28 -1.72
CA ARG A 44 -4.98 3.87 -1.40
C ARG A 44 -6.28 3.40 -2.04
N LYS A 45 -7.37 4.14 -1.84
CA LYS A 45 -8.69 3.79 -2.41
C LYS A 45 -8.70 3.81 -3.93
N LEU A 46 -8.10 4.83 -4.55
CA LEU A 46 -8.05 4.96 -6.01
C LEU A 46 -7.28 3.79 -6.64
N PHE A 47 -6.04 3.59 -6.22
CA PHE A 47 -5.18 2.54 -6.79
C PHE A 47 -5.61 1.14 -6.34
N GLY A 48 -6.13 1.00 -5.12
CA GLY A 48 -6.73 -0.24 -4.63
C GLY A 48 -7.97 -0.66 -5.43
N ASN A 49 -8.82 0.30 -5.81
CA ASN A 49 -9.97 0.02 -6.69
C ASN A 49 -9.55 -0.37 -8.11
N ILE A 50 -8.52 0.29 -8.65
CA ILE A 50 -7.92 -0.09 -9.95
C ILE A 50 -7.37 -1.52 -9.86
N ALA A 51 -6.54 -1.81 -8.85
CA ALA A 51 -5.95 -3.14 -8.65
C ALA A 51 -7.00 -4.23 -8.39
N ARG A 52 -8.13 -3.88 -7.77
CA ARG A 52 -9.25 -4.80 -7.53
C ARG A 52 -10.01 -5.16 -8.80
N ASN A 53 -9.92 -4.38 -9.89
CA ASN A 53 -10.59 -4.70 -11.14
C ASN A 53 -10.27 -6.14 -11.57
N TRP A 54 -11.31 -6.90 -11.95
CA TRP A 54 -11.16 -8.31 -12.29
C TRP A 54 -10.20 -8.52 -13.47
N MET A 55 -10.23 -7.63 -14.46
CA MET A 55 -9.32 -7.66 -15.62
C MET A 55 -7.87 -7.53 -15.20
N LEU A 56 -7.56 -6.55 -14.34
CA LEU A 56 -6.19 -6.31 -13.89
C LEU A 56 -5.70 -7.39 -12.93
N ARG A 57 -6.58 -7.94 -12.09
CA ARG A 57 -6.27 -9.12 -11.25
C ARG A 57 -5.94 -10.34 -12.09
N TYR A 58 -6.75 -10.60 -13.12
CA TYR A 58 -6.50 -11.70 -14.03
C TYR A 58 -5.19 -11.49 -14.79
N TRP A 59 -4.98 -10.29 -15.35
CA TRP A 59 -3.74 -9.91 -16.04
C TRP A 59 -2.49 -10.11 -15.16
N ARG A 60 -2.53 -9.60 -13.93
CA ARG A 60 -1.49 -9.81 -12.92
C ARG A 60 -1.23 -11.30 -12.66
N SER A 61 -2.26 -12.14 -12.71
CA SER A 61 -2.12 -13.58 -12.48
C SER A 61 -1.52 -14.33 -13.66
N ILE A 62 -1.45 -13.74 -14.86
CA ILE A 62 -1.00 -14.42 -16.09
C ILE A 62 0.25 -13.78 -16.73
N VAL A 63 0.60 -12.54 -16.40
CA VAL A 63 1.72 -11.84 -17.05
C VAL A 63 3.06 -12.57 -16.90
N GLY A 64 3.29 -13.25 -15.77
CA GLY A 64 4.47 -14.09 -15.57
C GLY A 64 4.51 -15.31 -16.50
N LEU A 65 3.35 -15.93 -16.79
CA LEU A 65 3.26 -17.01 -17.77
C LEU A 65 3.57 -16.49 -19.17
N VAL A 66 3.07 -15.30 -19.53
CA VAL A 66 3.37 -14.69 -20.83
C VAL A 66 4.88 -14.50 -21.00
N LEU A 67 5.58 -13.99 -19.97
CA LEU A 67 7.03 -13.86 -20.00
C LEU A 67 7.73 -15.23 -20.08
N ALA A 68 7.29 -16.21 -19.29
CA ALA A 68 7.86 -17.56 -19.32
C ALA A 68 7.72 -18.23 -20.68
N PHE A 69 6.54 -18.17 -21.31
CA PHE A 69 6.33 -18.71 -22.65
C PHE A 69 7.13 -17.94 -23.72
N THR A 70 7.25 -16.63 -23.59
CA THR A 70 8.09 -15.82 -24.50
C THR A 70 9.56 -16.24 -24.39
N ALA A 71 10.07 -16.43 -23.17
CA ALA A 71 11.42 -16.91 -22.94
C ALA A 71 11.63 -18.35 -23.43
N MET A 72 10.62 -19.22 -23.25
CA MET A 72 10.64 -20.59 -23.75
C MET A 72 10.73 -20.65 -25.28
N LEU A 73 9.96 -19.81 -25.98
CA LEU A 73 10.08 -19.67 -27.44
C LEU A 73 11.49 -19.21 -27.85
N GLY A 74 12.11 -18.31 -27.09
CA GLY A 74 13.49 -17.87 -27.32
C GLY A 74 14.55 -18.97 -27.20
N ILE A 75 14.28 -20.04 -26.46
CA ILE A 75 15.17 -21.21 -26.36
C ILE A 75 14.97 -22.14 -27.57
N PHE A 76 13.71 -22.41 -27.94
CA PHE A 76 13.41 -23.34 -29.05
C PHE A 76 13.65 -22.74 -30.44
N PHE A 77 13.52 -21.42 -30.57
CA PHE A 77 13.55 -20.70 -31.84
C PHE A 77 14.48 -19.46 -31.75
N PRO A 78 15.78 -19.66 -31.45
CA PRO A 78 16.68 -18.56 -31.10
C PRO A 78 16.88 -17.56 -32.25
N ASP A 79 16.99 -18.03 -33.49
CA ASP A 79 17.21 -17.16 -34.65
C ASP A 79 15.97 -16.32 -34.96
N GLN A 80 14.78 -16.94 -34.99
CA GLN A 80 13.53 -16.22 -35.27
C GLN A 80 13.17 -15.19 -34.18
N ILE A 81 13.54 -15.46 -32.92
CA ILE A 81 13.28 -14.55 -31.80
C ILE A 81 14.31 -13.43 -31.75
N SER A 82 15.58 -13.71 -32.08
CA SER A 82 16.65 -12.70 -32.13
C SER A 82 16.35 -11.60 -33.14
N GLU A 83 15.82 -11.96 -34.32
CA GLU A 83 15.36 -11.00 -35.33
C GLU A 83 14.25 -10.05 -34.82
N LYS A 84 13.50 -10.47 -33.79
CA LYS A 84 12.37 -9.73 -33.22
C LYS A 84 12.67 -9.11 -31.86
N ASN A 85 13.95 -8.91 -31.52
CA ASN A 85 14.37 -8.32 -30.24
C ASN A 85 13.68 -6.96 -29.93
N TRP A 86 13.24 -6.20 -30.93
CA TRP A 86 12.49 -4.96 -30.74
C TRP A 86 11.20 -5.14 -29.91
N LEU A 87 10.58 -6.33 -29.92
CA LEU A 87 9.39 -6.63 -29.12
C LEU A 87 9.65 -6.54 -27.61
N VAL A 88 10.90 -6.75 -27.17
CA VAL A 88 11.27 -6.65 -25.76
C VAL A 88 11.07 -5.23 -25.21
N VAL A 89 11.16 -4.21 -26.07
CA VAL A 89 10.88 -2.80 -25.70
C VAL A 89 9.42 -2.58 -25.33
N LEU A 90 8.50 -3.42 -25.83
CA LEU A 90 7.08 -3.33 -25.52
C LEU A 90 6.69 -4.05 -24.22
N LEU A 91 7.50 -4.99 -23.74
CA LEU A 91 7.22 -5.80 -22.54
C LEU A 91 7.09 -5.01 -21.22
N PRO A 92 7.79 -3.90 -20.99
CA PRO A 92 7.61 -3.10 -19.77
C PRO A 92 6.17 -2.64 -19.56
N LEU A 93 5.47 -2.21 -20.61
CA LEU A 93 4.11 -1.67 -20.50
C LEU A 93 3.12 -2.67 -19.84
N PRO A 94 2.97 -3.91 -20.33
CA PRO A 94 2.15 -4.93 -19.69
C PRO A 94 2.59 -5.28 -18.26
N ILE A 95 3.90 -5.30 -17.99
CA ILE A 95 4.45 -5.60 -16.66
C ILE A 95 4.07 -4.50 -15.67
N LEU A 96 4.24 -3.24 -16.06
CA LEU A 96 3.94 -2.09 -15.20
C LEU A 96 2.44 -2.03 -14.87
N LEU A 97 1.56 -2.34 -15.83
CA LEU A 97 0.12 -2.42 -15.59
C LEU A 97 -0.26 -3.48 -14.54
N ALA A 98 0.49 -4.58 -14.45
CA ALA A 98 0.26 -5.64 -13.46
C ALA A 98 0.80 -5.30 -12.05
N VAL A 99 1.84 -4.47 -11.96
CA VAL A 99 2.59 -4.24 -10.71
C VAL A 99 2.27 -2.89 -10.07
N ILE A 100 2.26 -1.80 -10.85
CA ILE A 100 2.18 -0.42 -10.33
C ILE A 100 0.94 -0.19 -9.47
N PRO A 101 -0.29 -0.54 -9.92
CA PRO A 101 -1.49 -0.24 -9.13
C PRO A 101 -1.45 -0.88 -7.75
N ASN A 102 -0.96 -2.12 -7.67
CA ASN A 102 -0.85 -2.84 -6.41
C ASN A 102 0.24 -2.25 -5.51
N LEU A 103 1.40 -1.91 -6.07
CA LEU A 103 2.50 -1.30 -5.33
C LEU A 103 2.10 0.04 -4.70
N ILE A 104 1.46 0.92 -5.48
CA ILE A 104 1.01 2.22 -4.96
C ILE A 104 -0.06 2.01 -3.88
N ALA A 105 -1.02 1.11 -4.09
CA ALA A 105 -2.08 0.86 -3.12
C ALA A 105 -1.53 0.33 -1.78
N VAL A 106 -0.58 -0.60 -1.82
CA VAL A 106 0.04 -1.19 -0.63
C VAL A 106 0.89 -0.15 0.13
N GLU A 107 1.75 0.60 -0.56
CA GLU A 107 2.60 1.61 0.09
C GLU A 107 1.76 2.77 0.65
N SER A 108 0.73 3.21 -0.08
CA SER A 108 -0.20 4.23 0.43
C SER A 108 -1.00 3.74 1.63
N ALA A 109 -1.39 2.46 1.69
CA ALA A 109 -2.04 1.88 2.87
C ALA A 109 -1.14 1.93 4.11
N TRP A 110 0.13 1.56 3.96
CA TRP A 110 1.10 1.61 5.04
C TRP A 110 1.32 3.03 5.56
N HIS A 111 1.58 3.98 4.66
CA HIS A 111 1.80 5.37 5.04
C HIS A 111 0.53 6.04 5.58
N ALA A 112 -0.65 5.70 5.04
CA ALA A 112 -1.92 6.19 5.58
C ALA A 112 -2.14 5.68 7.01
N MET A 113 -1.80 4.42 7.31
CA MET A 113 -1.91 3.89 8.67
C MET A 113 -0.95 4.59 9.63
N GLN A 114 0.30 4.81 9.23
CA GLN A 114 1.25 5.58 10.04
C GLN A 114 0.78 7.01 10.31
N ALA A 115 0.25 7.69 9.29
CA ALA A 115 -0.31 9.04 9.44
C ALA A 115 -1.57 9.06 10.33
N LYS A 116 -2.43 8.03 10.26
CA LYS A 116 -3.60 7.88 11.14
C LYS A 116 -3.17 7.71 12.60
N LEU A 117 -2.17 6.86 12.86
CA LEU A 117 -1.62 6.63 14.20
C LEU A 117 -1.05 7.93 14.79
N SER A 118 -0.23 8.66 14.03
CA SER A 118 0.31 9.95 14.49
C SER A 118 -0.77 10.99 14.73
N LEU A 119 -1.81 11.03 13.88
CA LEU A 119 -2.95 11.94 14.06
C LEU A 119 -3.68 11.67 15.39
N ARG A 120 -3.89 10.38 15.75
CA ARG A 120 -4.55 10.02 17.00
C ARG A 120 -3.70 10.35 18.22
N GLU A 121 -2.39 10.10 18.16
CA GLU A 121 -1.46 10.44 19.24
C GLU A 121 -1.48 11.95 19.54
N GLN A 122 -1.63 12.78 18.50
CA GLN A 122 -1.72 14.23 18.65
C GLN A 122 -3.12 14.74 19.06
N GLY A 123 -4.16 13.88 18.98
CA GLY A 123 -5.55 14.21 19.33
C GLY A 123 -6.37 14.79 18.16
N GLY A 124 -5.91 14.60 16.93
CA GLY A 124 -6.52 15.18 15.73
C GLY A 124 -7.69 14.38 15.13
N LEU A 125 -8.14 13.27 15.72
CA LEU A 125 -9.34 12.56 15.26
C LEU A 125 -10.63 13.16 15.85
N THR A 126 -11.80 12.70 15.36
CA THR A 126 -13.15 13.26 15.63
C THR A 126 -13.50 13.43 17.10
N ASP A 127 -12.84 12.70 18.00
CA ASP A 127 -13.17 12.71 19.42
C ASP A 127 -12.36 13.77 20.19
N GLY A 128 -11.35 14.39 19.56
CA GLY A 128 -10.46 15.39 20.19
C GLY A 128 -9.56 14.83 21.31
N VAL A 129 -9.74 13.56 21.69
CA VAL A 129 -8.99 12.89 22.75
C VAL A 129 -7.71 12.26 22.19
N ARG A 130 -6.59 12.51 22.86
CA ARG A 130 -5.30 11.87 22.59
C ARG A 130 -5.34 10.43 23.06
N HIS A 131 -5.12 9.49 22.14
CA HIS A 131 -4.95 8.09 22.46
C HIS A 131 -3.71 7.54 21.78
N THR A 132 -2.87 6.84 22.53
CA THR A 132 -1.74 6.08 22.00
C THR A 132 -2.24 4.77 21.42
N LEU A 133 -2.73 4.81 20.16
CA LEU A 133 -3.24 3.62 19.46
C LEU A 133 -2.19 2.49 19.39
N ARG A 134 -0.89 2.83 19.38
CA ARG A 134 0.19 1.83 19.37
C ARG A 134 0.18 0.86 20.54
N VAL A 135 -0.47 1.22 21.65
CA VAL A 135 -0.53 0.39 22.86
C VAL A 135 -1.87 -0.36 22.96
N GLN A 136 -2.79 -0.10 22.02
CA GLN A 136 -4.11 -0.71 22.06
C GLN A 136 -4.09 -2.12 21.47
N PRO A 137 -4.78 -3.07 22.12
CA PRO A 137 -4.84 -4.44 21.65
C PRO A 137 -5.47 -4.47 20.25
N GLY A 138 -4.85 -5.20 19.33
CA GLY A 138 -5.35 -5.37 17.96
C GLY A 138 -4.63 -4.55 16.88
N ILE A 139 -4.04 -3.40 17.23
CA ILE A 139 -3.27 -2.58 16.26
C ILE A 139 -2.05 -3.34 15.71
N ASP A 140 -1.38 -4.16 16.53
CA ASP A 140 -0.25 -4.98 16.10
C ASP A 140 -0.62 -5.91 14.94
N ARG A 141 -1.82 -6.49 14.97
CA ARG A 141 -2.33 -7.37 13.92
C ARG A 141 -2.52 -6.64 12.59
N ILE A 142 -2.99 -5.40 12.64
CA ILE A 142 -3.16 -4.55 11.45
C ILE A 142 -1.79 -4.19 10.86
N ILE A 143 -0.84 -3.78 11.72
CA ILE A 143 0.52 -3.43 11.30
C ILE A 143 1.22 -4.63 10.68
N ASP A 144 1.10 -5.81 11.29
CA ASP A 144 1.68 -7.04 10.78
C ASP A 144 1.01 -7.49 9.48
N GLY A 145 -0.32 -7.35 9.36
CA GLY A 145 -1.06 -7.60 8.13
C GLY A 145 -0.59 -6.69 6.98
N LEU A 146 -0.48 -5.38 7.22
CA LEU A 146 0.03 -4.43 6.23
C LEU A 146 1.50 -4.71 5.86
N ARG A 147 2.33 -5.09 6.84
CA ARG A 147 3.72 -5.49 6.60
C ARG A 147 3.80 -6.75 5.75
N ASP A 148 2.91 -7.71 5.96
CA ASP A 148 2.82 -8.93 5.14
C ASP A 148 2.39 -8.60 3.70
N HIS A 149 1.41 -7.71 3.52
CA HIS A 149 1.03 -7.20 2.19
C HIS A 149 2.20 -6.53 1.45
N ARG A 150 3.01 -5.73 2.17
CA ARG A 150 4.23 -5.14 1.60
C ARG A 150 5.25 -6.19 1.18
N ARG A 151 5.54 -7.16 2.06
CA ARG A 151 6.50 -8.23 1.78
C ARG A 151 6.07 -9.07 0.58
N THR A 152 4.80 -9.48 0.55
CA THR A 152 4.25 -10.28 -0.55
C THR A 152 4.25 -9.52 -1.88
N ASN A 153 3.96 -8.22 -1.87
CA ASN A 153 4.05 -7.39 -3.07
C ASN A 153 5.49 -7.11 -3.53
N LEU A 154 6.44 -6.98 -2.59
CA LEU A 154 7.87 -6.87 -2.89
C LEU A 154 8.36 -8.14 -3.59
N VAL A 155 8.02 -9.32 -3.07
CA VAL A 155 8.39 -10.60 -3.71
C VAL A 155 7.85 -10.67 -5.15
N ASN A 156 6.60 -10.25 -5.38
CA ASN A 156 6.05 -10.19 -6.74
C ASN A 156 6.85 -9.24 -7.65
N THR A 157 7.17 -8.04 -7.15
CA THR A 157 7.96 -7.04 -7.91
C THR A 157 9.35 -7.55 -8.24
N VAL A 158 10.01 -8.25 -7.32
CA VAL A 158 11.34 -8.82 -7.52
C VAL A 158 11.30 -9.99 -8.52
N LEU A 159 10.32 -10.89 -8.43
CA LEU A 159 10.23 -12.03 -9.34
C LEU A 159 10.00 -11.58 -10.80
N ILE A 160 9.08 -10.64 -11.01
CA ILE A 160 8.80 -10.14 -12.37
C ILE A 160 9.96 -9.28 -12.91
N SER A 161 10.65 -8.53 -12.04
CA SER A 161 11.82 -7.75 -12.47
C SER A 161 12.99 -8.65 -12.83
N ILE A 162 13.25 -9.73 -12.09
CA ILE A 162 14.25 -10.75 -12.45
C ILE A 162 13.88 -11.39 -13.79
N SER A 163 12.63 -11.82 -13.95
CA SER A 163 12.17 -12.44 -15.20
C SER A 163 12.39 -11.54 -16.41
N PHE A 164 11.99 -10.27 -16.31
CA PHE A 164 12.19 -9.28 -17.36
C PHE A 164 13.67 -8.93 -17.58
N SER A 165 14.44 -8.73 -16.52
CA SER A 165 15.88 -8.38 -16.62
C SER A 165 16.67 -9.48 -17.31
N MET A 166 16.29 -10.74 -17.10
CA MET A 166 16.93 -11.88 -17.77
C MET A 166 16.55 -11.98 -19.25
N ILE A 167 15.32 -11.64 -19.64
CA ILE A 167 14.96 -11.51 -21.07
C ILE A 167 15.77 -10.38 -21.70
N LEU A 168 15.90 -9.24 -21.01
CA LEU A 168 16.69 -8.11 -21.49
C LEU A 168 18.17 -8.50 -21.62
N LEU A 169 18.73 -9.21 -20.65
CA LEU A 169 20.09 -9.75 -20.73
C LEU A 169 20.26 -10.70 -21.93
N ALA A 170 19.28 -11.56 -22.20
CA ALA A 170 19.31 -12.43 -23.37
C ALA A 170 19.45 -11.60 -24.66
N THR A 171 18.69 -10.52 -24.84
CA THR A 171 18.80 -9.66 -26.03
C THR A 171 20.19 -9.02 -26.24
N ALA A 172 20.98 -8.87 -25.17
CA ALA A 172 22.34 -8.35 -25.24
C ALA A 172 23.39 -9.43 -25.60
N THR A 173 22.98 -10.69 -25.65
CA THR A 173 23.86 -11.84 -25.96
C THR A 173 23.56 -12.42 -27.33
N LYS A 174 24.53 -13.12 -27.91
CA LYS A 174 24.34 -13.80 -29.19
C LYS A 174 23.34 -14.96 -29.02
N SER A 175 22.38 -15.06 -29.96
CA SER A 175 21.37 -16.11 -30.01
C SER A 175 21.99 -17.51 -29.99
N GLY A 176 21.33 -18.45 -29.31
CA GLY A 176 21.75 -19.85 -29.23
C GLY A 176 22.99 -20.14 -28.37
N THR A 177 23.62 -19.12 -27.77
CA THR A 177 24.73 -19.32 -26.84
C THR A 177 24.27 -19.87 -25.49
N VAL A 178 25.22 -20.40 -24.70
CA VAL A 178 24.95 -20.85 -23.33
C VAL A 178 24.42 -19.71 -22.46
N ALA A 179 24.98 -18.50 -22.59
CA ALA A 179 24.53 -17.32 -21.86
C ALA A 179 23.08 -16.93 -22.20
N TRP A 180 22.72 -16.94 -23.49
CA TRP A 180 21.35 -16.73 -23.96
C TRP A 180 20.37 -17.72 -23.32
N ASN A 181 20.67 -19.03 -23.43
CA ASN A 181 19.80 -20.09 -22.91
C ASN A 181 19.67 -20.04 -21.39
N LEU A 182 20.76 -19.77 -20.65
CA LEU A 182 20.72 -19.66 -19.19
C LEU A 182 19.89 -18.45 -18.74
N ALA A 183 20.05 -17.29 -19.39
CA ALA A 183 19.25 -16.10 -19.07
C ALA A 183 17.75 -16.39 -19.28
N LEU A 184 17.38 -16.95 -20.44
CA LEU A 184 16.00 -17.32 -20.71
C LEU A 184 15.47 -18.38 -19.74
N LEU A 185 16.27 -19.37 -19.34
CA LEU A 185 15.88 -20.39 -18.37
C LEU A 185 15.57 -19.79 -16.98
N VAL A 186 16.41 -18.86 -16.50
CA VAL A 186 16.12 -18.12 -15.25
C VAL A 186 14.84 -17.32 -15.39
N SER A 187 14.61 -16.68 -16.56
CA SER A 187 13.37 -15.94 -16.82
C SER A 187 12.13 -16.81 -16.76
N ILE A 188 12.19 -18.03 -17.31
CA ILE A 188 11.10 -19.02 -17.27
C ILE A 188 10.75 -19.37 -15.83
N ILE A 189 11.75 -19.75 -15.03
CA ILE A 189 11.55 -20.13 -13.62
C ILE A 189 10.96 -18.95 -12.82
N ALA A 190 11.51 -17.75 -12.99
CA ALA A 190 11.02 -16.55 -12.31
C ALA A 190 9.58 -16.20 -12.74
N GLY A 191 9.24 -16.35 -14.03
CA GLY A 191 7.91 -16.07 -14.57
C GLY A 191 6.83 -17.05 -14.06
N PHE A 192 7.14 -18.35 -14.01
CA PHE A 192 6.25 -19.34 -13.37
C PHE A 192 6.09 -19.08 -11.88
N THR A 193 7.19 -18.85 -11.16
CA THR A 193 7.16 -18.57 -9.72
C THR A 193 6.33 -17.32 -9.42
N TYR A 194 6.51 -16.25 -10.21
CA TYR A 194 5.69 -15.05 -10.13
C TYR A 194 4.20 -15.38 -10.29
N THR A 195 3.84 -16.20 -11.28
CA THR A 195 2.45 -16.54 -11.58
C THR A 195 1.78 -17.21 -10.38
N PHE A 196 2.43 -18.23 -9.80
CA PHE A 196 1.90 -18.91 -8.62
C PHE A 196 1.78 -17.96 -7.42
N HIS A 197 2.79 -17.12 -7.18
CA HIS A 197 2.78 -16.15 -6.08
C HIS A 197 1.72 -15.05 -6.28
N ALA A 198 1.53 -14.58 -7.51
CA ALA A 198 0.50 -13.61 -7.86
C ALA A 198 -0.90 -14.18 -7.65
N GLN A 199 -1.11 -15.45 -7.99
CA GLN A 199 -2.37 -16.15 -7.75
C GLN A 199 -2.66 -16.33 -6.26
N TYR A 200 -1.67 -16.75 -5.48
CA TYR A 200 -1.79 -16.91 -4.03
C TYR A 200 -2.13 -15.58 -3.32
N THR A 201 -1.60 -14.47 -3.82
CA THR A 201 -1.79 -13.14 -3.23
C THR A 201 -3.04 -12.39 -3.73
N ASN A 202 -3.90 -13.02 -4.53
CA ASN A 202 -5.06 -12.33 -5.12
C ASN A 202 -6.12 -11.86 -4.11
N LEU A 203 -6.31 -12.60 -3.01
CA LEU A 203 -7.27 -12.21 -1.97
C LEU A 203 -6.84 -10.90 -1.30
N SER A 204 -5.55 -10.80 -0.98
CA SER A 204 -4.91 -9.61 -0.44
C SER A 204 -5.12 -8.38 -1.33
N VAL A 205 -4.99 -8.53 -2.65
CA VAL A 205 -5.21 -7.43 -3.61
C VAL A 205 -6.67 -6.93 -3.58
N LYS A 206 -7.65 -7.83 -3.38
CA LYS A 206 -9.06 -7.43 -3.30
C LYS A 206 -9.35 -6.50 -2.12
N GLN A 207 -8.61 -6.65 -1.03
CA GLN A 207 -8.81 -5.95 0.23
C GLN A 207 -8.23 -4.52 0.21
N LEU A 208 -7.25 -4.24 -0.65
CA LEU A 208 -6.56 -2.94 -0.70
C LEU A 208 -7.46 -1.75 -1.11
N GLY A 209 -8.53 -2.01 -1.84
CA GLY A 209 -9.52 -1.00 -2.25
C GLY A 209 -10.71 -0.86 -1.30
N ASP A 210 -10.75 -1.62 -0.20
CA ASP A 210 -11.92 -1.61 0.68
C ASP A 210 -12.07 -0.28 1.43
N ARG A 211 -13.31 0.07 1.75
CA ARG A 211 -13.70 1.22 2.56
C ARG A 211 -13.27 1.03 4.02
N PHE A 212 -13.26 -0.20 4.51
CA PHE A 212 -12.85 -0.57 5.87
C PHE A 212 -11.62 -1.49 5.80
N PRO A 213 -10.44 -0.98 5.40
CA PRO A 213 -9.27 -1.81 5.11
C PRO A 213 -8.73 -2.55 6.33
N ASN A 214 -8.89 -1.95 7.52
CA ASN A 214 -8.32 -2.46 8.75
C ASN A 214 -9.24 -3.48 9.45
N LEU A 215 -10.55 -3.39 9.20
CA LEU A 215 -11.57 -4.29 9.75
C LEU A 215 -11.38 -5.73 9.26
N VAL A 216 -10.91 -5.90 8.02
CA VAL A 216 -10.54 -7.19 7.40
C VAL A 216 -9.59 -8.00 8.28
N PHE A 217 -8.65 -7.32 8.95
CA PHE A 217 -7.67 -8.00 9.79
C PHE A 217 -8.32 -8.60 11.03
N HIS A 218 -9.50 -8.13 11.45
CA HIS A 218 -10.20 -8.63 12.65
C HIS A 218 -11.39 -9.53 12.29
N ALA A 219 -12.07 -9.28 11.18
CA ALA A 219 -13.19 -10.08 10.67
C ALA A 219 -12.86 -10.70 9.30
N PRO A 220 -12.43 -11.98 9.24
CA PRO A 220 -11.99 -12.62 8.01
C PRO A 220 -13.11 -12.85 6.97
N THR A 221 -14.39 -12.67 7.34
CA THR A 221 -15.53 -12.75 6.42
C THR A 221 -16.09 -11.37 6.12
N HIS A 222 -15.60 -10.74 5.05
CA HIS A 222 -16.12 -9.46 4.51
C HIS A 222 -17.51 -9.57 3.84
N HIS A 223 -18.30 -10.58 4.18
CA HIS A 223 -19.68 -10.75 3.74
C HIS A 223 -20.59 -10.87 4.95
N GLN A 224 -21.88 -10.55 4.75
CA GLN A 224 -22.97 -10.62 5.72
C GLN A 224 -23.19 -12.04 6.28
N THR A 225 -22.18 -12.68 6.85
CA THR A 225 -22.41 -13.64 7.91
C THR A 225 -23.03 -12.83 9.03
N GLN A 226 -24.34 -12.98 9.21
CA GLN A 226 -25.10 -12.48 10.35
C GLN A 226 -24.45 -13.00 11.63
N LEU A 227 -23.38 -12.34 12.10
CA LEU A 227 -22.81 -12.59 13.41
C LEU A 227 -23.68 -11.84 14.42
N GLY A 228 -24.95 -12.21 14.49
CA GLY A 228 -25.84 -11.87 15.61
C GLY A 228 -25.56 -12.76 16.82
N SER A 229 -24.29 -13.10 17.06
CA SER A 229 -23.86 -14.04 18.09
C SER A 229 -22.76 -13.44 18.95
N ILE A 230 -22.55 -14.06 20.11
CA ILE A 230 -21.49 -13.84 21.10
C ILE A 230 -20.12 -13.54 20.45
N LEU A 231 -19.85 -14.07 19.25
CA LEU A 231 -18.60 -13.82 18.54
C LEU A 231 -18.46 -12.36 18.04
N SER A 232 -19.55 -11.68 17.66
CA SER A 232 -19.54 -10.25 17.35
C SER A 232 -19.24 -9.42 18.59
N ASP A 233 -19.84 -9.76 19.72
CA ASP A 233 -19.65 -9.04 20.98
C ASP A 233 -18.25 -9.25 21.53
N LEU A 234 -17.76 -10.50 21.45
CA LEU A 234 -16.37 -10.85 21.76
C LEU A 234 -15.38 -10.14 20.82
N LEU A 235 -15.69 -10.05 19.52
CA LEU A 235 -14.86 -9.33 18.57
C LEU A 235 -14.83 -7.83 18.90
N SER A 236 -16.00 -7.20 19.13
CA SER A 236 -16.06 -5.77 19.49
C SER A 236 -15.29 -5.45 20.77
N ALA A 237 -15.27 -6.38 21.73
CA ALA A 237 -14.48 -6.21 22.95
C ALA A 237 -12.95 -6.22 22.72
N HIS A 238 -12.48 -6.71 21.56
CA HIS A 238 -11.07 -6.76 21.17
C HIS A 238 -10.72 -5.79 20.03
N LEU A 239 -11.65 -4.94 19.61
CA LEU A 239 -11.38 -3.86 18.67
C LEU A 239 -10.75 -2.68 19.41
N ASP A 240 -9.86 -1.96 18.75
CA ASP A 240 -9.45 -0.65 19.23
C ASP A 240 -10.63 0.35 19.06
N PRO A 241 -10.68 1.45 19.84
CA PRO A 241 -11.71 2.48 19.73
C PRO A 241 -11.97 2.96 18.30
N ASP A 242 -10.94 3.05 17.46
CA ASP A 242 -11.09 3.46 16.06
C ASP A 242 -11.78 2.38 15.20
N LEU A 243 -11.41 1.11 15.34
CA LEU A 243 -12.11 0.03 14.65
C LEU A 243 -13.50 -0.21 15.23
N GLU A 244 -13.74 0.05 16.51
CA GLU A 244 -15.07 -0.03 17.09
C GLU A 244 -16.02 0.99 16.44
N LEU A 245 -15.55 2.22 16.23
CA LEU A 245 -16.29 3.23 15.47
C LEU A 245 -16.53 2.81 14.01
N GLU A 246 -15.53 2.22 13.35
CA GLU A 246 -15.66 1.68 11.98
C GLU A 246 -16.64 0.49 11.93
N TRP A 247 -16.59 -0.41 12.90
CA TRP A 247 -17.46 -1.57 13.08
C TRP A 247 -18.91 -1.15 13.29
N ASN A 248 -19.16 -0.16 14.15
CA ASN A 248 -20.50 0.38 14.38
C ASN A 248 -21.06 1.05 13.12
N LYS A 249 -20.24 1.81 12.38
CA LYS A 249 -20.63 2.38 11.08
C LYS A 249 -20.88 1.31 10.01
N TRP A 250 -20.17 0.18 10.10
CA TRP A 250 -20.36 -0.96 9.21
C TRP A 250 -21.67 -1.71 9.53
N LYS A 251 -21.96 -2.02 10.80
CA LYS A 251 -23.22 -2.66 11.22
C LYS A 251 -24.48 -1.90 10.77
N GLN A 252 -24.38 -0.58 10.67
CA GLN A 252 -25.48 0.30 10.27
C GLN A 252 -25.74 0.31 8.75
N LYS A 253 -24.93 -0.37 7.94
CA LYS A 253 -25.02 -0.44 6.48
C LYS A 253 -25.35 -1.85 6.00
#